data_AF-A0A285NV15-F1
#
_entry.id   AF-A0A285NV15-F1
#
_cell.length_a   1.000
_cell.length_b   1.000
_cell.length_c   1.000
_cell.angle_alpha   90.00
_cell.angle_beta   90.00
_cell.angle_gamma   90.00
#
_symmetry.space_group_name_H-M   'P 1'
#
loop_
_entity.id
_entity.type
_entity.pdbx_description
1 polymer ?
#
loop_
_entity_poly.entity_id
_entity_poly.type
_entity_poly.pdbx_seq_one_letter_code
_entity_poly.pdbx_strand_id
1 'polypeptide(L)'
;MVEHDFRYSLLTPHHTLIECRALSPGRYQVTGNGGAIRADDVLLVTLKGSRELFMRLTVEKVRHLINPVGQWTAVASGPAFKELGIYTWEVHCDQCAKPLSFEFAADASLGEAGKAPAAEARIAELGWRSEAGKHFCPCC
;
A
#
# COMPACT_ATOMS: atom_id res chain seq x y z
N MET A 1 -7.17 18.01 -1.93
CA MET A 1 -6.56 16.68 -2.04
C MET A 1 -5.09 16.83 -2.40
N VAL A 2 -4.22 16.62 -1.42
CA VAL A 2 -2.76 16.53 -1.58
C VAL A 2 -2.33 15.11 -1.21
N GLU A 3 -1.35 14.56 -1.94
CA GLU A 3 -0.72 13.29 -1.60
C GLU A 3 0.54 13.53 -0.78
N HIS A 4 0.62 12.87 0.37
CA HIS A 4 1.76 12.96 1.28
C HIS A 4 2.45 11.60 1.34
N ASP A 5 3.74 11.59 0.98
CA ASP A 5 4.54 10.38 0.98
C ASP A 5 5.13 10.14 2.37
N PHE A 6 4.64 9.10 3.05
CA PHE A 6 5.10 8.60 4.35
C PHE A 6 5.76 7.22 4.21
N ARG A 7 6.12 6.82 2.99
CA ARG A 7 6.87 5.58 2.76
C ARG A 7 8.24 5.70 3.41
N TYR A 8 8.75 4.58 3.89
CA TYR A 8 10.07 4.54 4.50
C TYR A 8 11.13 4.97 3.47
N SER A 9 11.81 6.08 3.74
CA SER A 9 12.87 6.63 2.90
C SER A 9 13.90 7.30 3.79
N LEU A 10 15.17 7.09 3.46
CA LEU A 10 16.29 7.74 4.16
C LEU A 10 16.41 9.24 3.84
N LEU A 11 15.74 9.73 2.79
CA LEU A 11 16.00 11.05 2.20
C LEU A 11 14.86 12.06 2.37
N THR A 12 13.74 11.69 2.99
CA THR A 12 12.57 12.57 3.17
C THR A 12 12.29 12.82 4.65
N PRO A 13 13.10 13.66 5.34
CA PRO A 13 12.97 13.90 6.78
C PRO A 13 11.74 14.73 7.15
N HIS A 14 11.00 15.25 6.17
CA HIS A 14 9.83 16.12 6.39
C HIS A 14 8.58 15.37 6.82
N HIS A 15 8.49 14.07 6.53
CA HIS A 15 7.35 13.23 6.85
C HIS A 15 7.82 12.01 7.63
N THR A 16 7.37 11.89 8.86
CA THR A 16 7.68 10.73 9.69
C THR A 16 6.39 10.02 10.04
N LEU A 17 6.26 8.77 9.58
CA LEU A 17 5.21 7.88 10.06
C LEU A 17 5.62 7.35 11.43
N ILE A 18 4.77 7.52 12.43
CA ILE A 18 5.03 7.05 13.80
C ILE A 18 4.28 5.75 14.06
N GLU A 19 3.00 5.69 13.68
CA GLU A 19 2.18 4.50 13.81
C GLU A 19 1.12 4.46 12.70
N CYS A 20 0.82 3.28 12.18
CA CYS A 20 -0.37 3.02 11.39
C CYS A 20 -1.02 1.74 11.91
N ARG A 21 -2.25 1.85 12.41
CA ARG A 21 -2.99 0.76 13.04
C ARG A 21 -4.34 0.57 12.34
N ALA A 22 -4.69 -0.67 12.00
CA ALA A 22 -6.05 -1.00 11.57
C ALA A 22 -6.99 -0.94 12.79
N LEU A 23 -8.08 -0.18 12.66
CA LEU A 23 -9.17 -0.13 13.64
C LEU A 23 -10.25 -1.16 13.33
N SER A 24 -10.53 -1.33 12.04
CA SER A 24 -11.41 -2.33 11.44
C SER A 24 -10.97 -2.52 9.98
N PRO A 25 -11.42 -3.57 9.27
CA PRO A 25 -11.14 -3.69 7.83
C PRO A 25 -11.52 -2.39 7.11
N GLY A 26 -10.56 -1.83 6.36
CA GLY A 26 -10.75 -0.60 5.57
C GLY A 26 -10.60 0.70 6.37
N ARG A 27 -10.39 0.65 7.69
CA ARG A 27 -10.29 1.83 8.54
C ARG A 27 -9.03 1.82 9.39
N TYR A 28 -8.30 2.94 9.35
CA TYR A 28 -6.97 3.06 9.93
C TYR A 28 -6.89 4.28 10.83
N GLN A 29 -6.13 4.14 11.92
CA GLN A 29 -5.59 5.27 12.67
C GLN A 29 -4.13 5.44 12.28
N VAL A 30 -3.78 6.63 11.83
CA VAL A 30 -2.43 6.98 11.40
C VAL A 30 -1.92 8.10 12.27
N THR A 31 -0.75 7.92 12.87
CA THR A 31 -0.04 8.95 13.62
C THR A 31 1.24 9.27 12.88
N GLY A 32 1.48 10.55 12.62
CA GLY A 32 2.67 11.02 11.94
C GLY A 32 3.11 12.38 12.42
N ASN A 33 4.24 12.84 11.90
CA ASN A 33 4.75 14.19 12.10
C ASN A 33 5.09 14.81 10.74
N GLY A 34 4.83 16.11 10.61
CA GLY A 34 5.03 16.85 9.38
C GLY A 34 3.88 16.64 8.39
N GLY A 35 3.92 17.36 7.28
CA GLY A 35 2.80 17.43 6.36
C GLY A 35 1.67 18.27 6.94
N ALA A 36 1.15 19.22 6.17
CA ALA A 36 -0.01 20.01 6.57
C ALA A 36 -1.30 19.21 6.30
N ILE A 37 -1.44 18.06 6.96
CA ILE A 37 -2.48 17.06 6.68
C ILE A 37 -3.88 17.62 6.91
N ARG A 38 -4.77 17.36 5.96
CA ARG A 38 -6.19 17.74 5.99
C ARG A 38 -7.08 16.55 5.67
N ALA A 39 -8.38 16.70 5.91
CA ALA A 39 -9.36 15.77 5.35
C ALA A 39 -9.23 15.75 3.81
N ASP A 40 -9.53 14.59 3.22
CA ASP A 40 -9.42 14.29 1.78
C ASP A 40 -7.99 14.31 1.21
N ASP A 41 -6.98 14.41 2.05
CA ASP A 41 -5.59 14.14 1.65
C ASP A 41 -5.34 12.63 1.58
N VAL A 42 -4.33 12.24 0.80
CA VAL A 42 -3.91 10.84 0.65
C VAL A 42 -2.56 10.64 1.33
N LEU A 43 -2.43 9.60 2.13
CA LEU A 43 -1.19 9.18 2.78
C LEU A 43 -0.67 7.93 2.07
N LEU A 44 0.56 7.96 1.59
CA LEU A 44 1.26 6.75 1.13
C LEU A 44 2.02 6.14 2.30
N VAL A 45 1.63 4.95 2.75
CA VAL A 45 2.17 4.31 3.96
C VAL A 45 2.76 2.96 3.61
N THR A 46 4.05 2.73 3.89
CA THR A 46 4.69 1.43 3.68
C THR A 46 4.01 0.34 4.51
N LEU A 47 3.81 -0.84 3.90
CA LEU A 47 3.34 -2.02 4.60
C LEU A 47 4.48 -2.64 5.43
N LYS A 48 4.27 -2.82 6.72
CA LYS A 48 5.25 -3.48 7.59
C LYS A 48 5.52 -4.91 7.07
N GLY A 49 6.79 -5.21 6.83
CA GLY A 49 7.25 -6.50 6.31
C GLY A 49 7.35 -6.57 4.78
N SER A 50 6.89 -5.55 4.05
CA SER A 50 7.09 -5.44 2.62
C SER A 50 8.35 -4.64 2.28
N ARG A 51 8.97 -4.96 1.14
CA ARG A 51 10.09 -4.22 0.57
C ARG A 51 9.66 -3.03 -0.28
N GLU A 52 8.50 -3.14 -0.94
CA GLU A 52 8.09 -2.20 -1.98
C GLU A 52 6.62 -1.75 -1.91
N LEU A 53 5.78 -2.48 -1.16
CA LEU A 53 4.35 -2.20 -1.08
C LEU A 53 4.06 -1.06 -0.12
N PHE A 54 3.06 -0.27 -0.51
CA PHE A 54 2.50 0.78 0.29
C PHE A 54 0.98 0.80 0.12
N MET A 55 0.28 1.27 1.15
CA MET A 55 -1.14 1.56 1.07
C MET A 55 -1.33 3.04 0.75
N ARG A 56 -2.40 3.31 -0.01
CA ARG A 56 -2.96 4.64 -0.17
C ARG A 56 -4.11 4.78 0.84
N LEU A 57 -3.98 5.68 1.80
CA LEU A 57 -5.00 5.91 2.83
C LEU A 57 -5.58 7.31 2.66
N THR A 58 -6.90 7.43 2.55
CA THR A 58 -7.58 8.72 2.41
C THR A 58 -8.00 9.24 3.77
N VAL A 59 -7.58 10.44 4.14
CA VAL A 59 -7.85 11.03 5.47
C VAL A 59 -9.32 11.41 5.60
N GLU A 60 -10.03 10.81 6.55
CA GLU A 60 -11.41 11.19 6.91
C GLU A 60 -11.42 12.39 7.86
N LYS A 61 -10.59 12.33 8.90
CA LYS A 61 -10.47 13.37 9.93
C LYS A 61 -9.08 13.38 10.50
N VAL A 62 -8.59 14.55 10.88
CA VAL A 62 -7.26 14.75 11.47
C VAL A 62 -7.34 15.59 12.72
N ARG A 63 -6.58 15.21 13.74
CA ARG A 63 -6.34 15.97 14.96
C ARG A 63 -4.86 16.32 15.02
N HIS A 64 -4.54 17.60 14.91
CA HIS A 64 -3.20 18.12 15.12
C HIS A 64 -2.92 18.23 16.62
N LEU A 65 -1.73 17.80 17.04
CA LEU A 65 -1.28 17.84 18.42
C LEU A 65 -0.46 19.10 18.66
N ILE A 66 -0.61 19.67 19.86
CA ILE A 66 0.16 20.85 20.29
C ILE A 66 1.57 20.41 20.73
N ASN A 67 1.67 19.24 21.36
CA ASN A 67 2.92 18.68 21.85
C ASN A 67 2.96 17.16 21.59
N PRO A 68 4.00 16.62 20.93
CA PRO A 68 5.08 17.32 20.21
C PRO A 68 4.57 18.13 19.01
N VAL A 69 5.23 19.26 18.73
CA VAL A 69 4.87 20.17 17.63
C VAL A 69 4.96 19.43 16.29
N GLY A 70 3.97 19.65 15.43
CA GLY A 70 3.90 19.05 14.09
C GLY A 70 3.40 17.62 14.06
N GLN A 71 3.13 17.00 15.22
CA GLN A 71 2.52 15.67 15.28
C GLN A 71 1.00 15.77 15.08
N TRP A 72 0.43 14.76 14.47
CA TRP A 72 -1.01 14.62 14.28
C TRP A 72 -1.43 13.15 14.34
N THR A 73 -2.72 12.95 14.59
CA THR A 73 -3.38 11.65 14.46
C THR A 73 -4.58 11.80 13.54
N ALA A 74 -4.66 10.95 12.52
CA ALA A 74 -5.73 10.91 11.54
C ALA A 74 -6.48 9.58 11.61
N VAL A 75 -7.78 9.64 11.32
CA VAL A 75 -8.54 8.46 10.88
C VAL A 75 -8.60 8.51 9.37
N ALA A 76 -8.28 7.40 8.73
CA ALA A 76 -8.23 7.27 7.29
C ALA A 76 -8.92 5.99 6.81
N SER A 77 -9.43 6.02 5.59
CA SER A 77 -9.98 4.87 4.88
C SER A 77 -8.96 4.32 3.87
N GLY A 78 -9.00 3.02 3.61
CA GLY A 78 -8.04 2.37 2.71
C GLY A 78 -8.44 0.94 2.35
N PRO A 79 -7.50 0.13 1.85
CA PRO A 79 -7.73 -1.29 1.57
C PRO A 79 -8.33 -2.03 2.77
N ALA A 80 -9.22 -3.00 2.53
CA ALA A 80 -9.85 -3.75 3.61
C ALA A 80 -9.19 -5.11 3.77
N PHE A 81 -8.35 -5.25 4.79
CA PHE A 81 -7.79 -6.53 5.21
C PHE A 81 -8.36 -6.93 6.57
N LYS A 82 -8.96 -8.11 6.67
CA LYS A 82 -9.21 -8.77 7.95
C LYS A 82 -7.91 -9.35 8.50
N GLU A 83 -7.13 -10.00 7.65
CA GLU A 83 -5.78 -10.46 7.95
C GLU A 83 -4.83 -10.06 6.82
N LEU A 84 -3.89 -9.15 7.07
CA LEU A 84 -2.93 -8.73 6.04
C LEU A 84 -1.92 -9.86 5.78
N GLY A 85 -1.93 -10.39 4.56
CA GLY A 85 -0.87 -11.26 4.04
C GLY A 85 -0.06 -10.54 2.97
N ILE A 86 1.28 -10.61 3.08
CA ILE A 86 2.20 -10.18 2.03
C ILE A 86 2.81 -11.44 1.43
N TYR A 87 2.73 -11.56 0.12
CA TYR A 87 3.19 -12.73 -0.63
C TYR A 87 4.10 -12.29 -1.77
N THR A 88 4.93 -13.21 -2.23
CA THR A 88 5.77 -13.04 -3.42
C THR A 88 5.28 -14.00 -4.49
N TRP A 89 5.14 -13.49 -5.71
CA TRP A 89 4.93 -14.32 -6.89
C TRP A 89 6.09 -14.12 -7.85
N GLU A 90 6.54 -15.21 -8.43
CA GLU A 90 7.55 -15.23 -9.48
C GLU A 90 6.94 -15.82 -10.73
N VAL A 91 7.03 -15.08 -11.83
CA VAL A 91 6.56 -15.48 -13.16
C VAL A 91 7.70 -15.35 -14.16
N HIS A 92 7.76 -16.28 -15.10
CA HIS A 92 8.72 -16.27 -16.19
C HIS A 92 7.95 -16.13 -17.50
N CYS A 93 8.34 -15.18 -18.34
CA CYS A 93 7.70 -15.06 -19.66
C CYS A 93 8.05 -16.27 -20.54
N ASP A 94 7.05 -16.93 -21.11
CA ASP A 94 7.25 -18.12 -21.97
C ASP A 94 8.11 -17.83 -23.23
N GLN A 95 8.16 -16.57 -23.69
CA GLN A 95 8.88 -16.19 -24.90
C GLN A 95 10.29 -15.66 -24.63
N CYS A 96 10.45 -14.68 -23.74
CA CYS A 96 11.77 -14.08 -23.47
C CYS A 96 12.47 -14.65 -22.23
N ALA A 97 11.83 -15.58 -21.51
CA ALA A 97 12.32 -16.18 -20.26
C ALA A 97 12.71 -15.18 -19.16
N LYS A 98 12.28 -13.91 -19.29
CA LYS A 98 12.60 -12.88 -18.32
C LYS A 98 11.84 -13.16 -17.02
N PRO A 99 12.52 -13.30 -15.87
CA PRO A 99 11.86 -13.44 -14.58
C PRO A 99 11.26 -12.10 -14.16
N LEU A 100 10.07 -12.18 -13.57
CA LEU A 100 9.47 -11.11 -12.80
C LEU A 100 9.10 -11.68 -11.43
N SER A 101 9.77 -11.20 -10.39
CA SER A 101 9.44 -11.48 -9.00
C SER A 101 8.90 -10.21 -8.36
N PHE A 102 7.73 -10.28 -7.73
CA PHE A 102 7.09 -9.11 -7.13
C PHE A 102 6.30 -9.47 -5.88
N GLU A 103 6.16 -8.49 -4.99
CA GLU A 103 5.31 -8.59 -3.82
C GLU A 103 3.87 -8.16 -4.15
N PHE A 104 2.89 -8.80 -3.51
CA PHE A 104 1.49 -8.37 -3.50
C PHE A 104 0.88 -8.57 -2.11
N ALA A 105 -0.13 -7.77 -1.78
CA ALA A 105 -0.87 -7.86 -0.52
C ALA A 105 -2.28 -8.41 -0.76
N ALA A 106 -2.72 -9.32 0.10
CA ALA A 106 -4.07 -9.90 0.06
C ALA A 106 -4.65 -10.07 1.47
N ASP A 107 -5.97 -10.22 1.56
CA ASP A 107 -6.60 -10.65 2.81
C ASP A 107 -6.40 -12.17 2.98
N ALA A 108 -5.48 -12.54 3.88
CA ALA A 108 -5.12 -13.92 4.16
C ALA A 108 -6.31 -14.77 4.64
N SER A 109 -7.34 -14.14 5.22
CA SER A 109 -8.54 -14.83 5.67
C SER A 109 -9.38 -15.42 4.52
N LEU A 110 -9.14 -14.98 3.28
CA LEU A 110 -9.77 -15.51 2.07
C LEU A 110 -9.03 -16.71 1.48
N GLY A 111 -7.85 -17.06 2.01
CA GLY A 111 -7.02 -18.15 1.50
C GLY A 111 -6.62 -17.96 0.02
N GLU A 112 -6.49 -19.06 -0.71
CA GLU A 112 -6.09 -19.04 -2.13
C GLU A 112 -7.05 -18.23 -3.02
N ALA A 113 -8.35 -18.21 -2.68
CA ALA A 113 -9.35 -17.46 -3.43
C ALA A 113 -9.12 -15.94 -3.41
N GLY A 114 -8.46 -15.42 -2.36
CA GLY A 114 -8.07 -14.01 -2.28
C GLY A 114 -6.71 -13.70 -2.91
N LYS A 115 -5.81 -14.69 -3.02
CA LYS A 115 -4.44 -14.49 -3.51
C LYS A 115 -4.39 -14.26 -5.02
N ALA A 116 -5.06 -15.11 -5.80
CA ALA A 116 -5.07 -15.01 -7.26
C ALA A 116 -5.50 -13.62 -7.76
N PRO A 117 -6.68 -13.07 -7.37
CA PRO A 117 -7.09 -11.75 -7.85
C PRO A 117 -6.16 -10.63 -7.38
N ALA A 118 -5.57 -10.74 -6.18
CA ALA A 118 -4.61 -9.74 -5.69
C ALA A 118 -3.29 -9.76 -6.49
N ALA A 119 -2.80 -10.96 -6.85
CA ALA A 119 -1.63 -11.14 -7.68
C ALA A 119 -1.86 -10.63 -9.11
N GLU A 120 -3.04 -10.90 -9.68
CA GLU A 120 -3.46 -10.39 -11.00
C GLU A 120 -3.59 -8.86 -11.03
N ALA A 121 -4.15 -8.25 -9.99
CA ALA A 121 -4.20 -6.80 -9.87
C ALA A 121 -2.79 -6.20 -9.82
N ARG A 122 -1.90 -6.83 -9.05
CA ARG A 122 -0.52 -6.35 -8.90
C ARG A 122 0.30 -6.49 -10.19
N ILE A 123 0.21 -7.59 -10.92
CA ILE A 123 0.95 -7.74 -12.18
C ILE A 123 0.46 -6.73 -13.24
N ALA A 124 -0.82 -6.36 -13.21
CA ALA A 124 -1.37 -5.30 -14.04
C ALA A 124 -0.79 -3.91 -13.67
N GLU A 125 -0.63 -3.60 -12.38
CA GLU A 125 0.06 -2.37 -11.92
C GLU A 125 1.52 -2.31 -12.39
N LEU A 126 2.18 -3.46 -12.53
CA LEU A 126 3.54 -3.58 -13.07
C LEU A 126 3.60 -3.48 -14.61
N GLY A 127 2.47 -3.21 -15.26
CA GLY A 127 2.39 -2.91 -16.68
C GLY A 127 2.17 -4.13 -17.59
N TRP A 128 1.94 -5.31 -17.03
CA TRP A 128 1.55 -6.48 -17.83
C TRP A 128 0.09 -6.36 -18.23
N ARG A 129 -0.22 -6.68 -19.48
CA ARG A 129 -1.61 -6.75 -19.91
C ARG A 129 -2.18 -8.11 -19.53
N SER A 130 -3.43 -8.14 -19.10
CA SER A 130 -4.17 -9.38 -18.89
C SER A 130 -5.30 -9.47 -19.92
N GLU A 131 -5.37 -10.58 -20.65
CA GLU A 131 -6.45 -10.86 -21.59
C GLU A 131 -6.84 -12.34 -21.48
N ALA A 132 -8.13 -12.59 -21.25
CA ALA A 132 -8.71 -13.94 -21.14
C ALA A 132 -7.93 -14.88 -20.19
N GLY A 133 -7.44 -14.38 -19.06
CA GLY A 133 -6.70 -15.16 -18.06
C GLY A 133 -5.24 -15.44 -18.42
N LYS A 134 -4.69 -14.77 -19.45
CA LYS A 134 -3.27 -14.80 -19.80
C LYS A 134 -2.62 -13.46 -19.49
N HIS A 135 -1.36 -13.50 -19.08
CA HIS A 135 -0.55 -12.31 -18.83
C HIS A 135 0.46 -12.12 -19.96
N PHE A 136 0.50 -10.91 -20.51
CA PHE A 136 1.38 -10.54 -21.61
C PHE A 136 2.53 -9.70 -21.09
N CYS A 137 3.75 -10.15 -21.39
CA CYS A 137 4.96 -9.48 -20.98
C CYS A 137 5.04 -8.10 -21.65
N PRO A 138 5.42 -7.03 -20.93
CA PRO A 138 5.61 -5.73 -21.55
C PRO A 138 6.87 -5.66 -22.42
N CYS A 139 7.74 -6.69 -22.38
CA CYS A 139 9.00 -6.72 -23.13
C CYS A 139 8.89 -7.41 -24.50
N CYS A 140 7.91 -8.30 -24.71
CA CYS A 140 7.71 -9.08 -25.93
C CYS A 140 6.24 -9.51 -26.04
#